data_AF-I7CZ95-F1
#
_entry.id   AF-I7CZ95-F1
#
_cell.length_a   1.000
_cell.length_b   1.000
_cell.length_c   1.000
_cell.angle_alpha   90.00
_cell.angle_beta   90.00
_cell.angle_gamma   90.00
#
_symmetry.space_group_name_H-M   'P 1'
#
loop_
_entity.id
_entity.type
_entity.pdbx_description
1 polymer ?
#
loop_
_entity_poly.entity_id
_entity_poly.type
_entity_poly.pdbx_seq_one_letter_code
_entity_poly.pdbx_strand_id
1 'polypeptide(L)' 'MRPRGDGTVIEECRRCGTTLESTLAHCPACGCRDTAEYRIQ' A
#
# COMPACT_ATOMS: atom_id res chain seq x y z
N MET A 1 7.77 14.61 -24.30
CA MET A 1 7.87 13.44 -23.40
C MET A 1 7.38 13.87 -22.02
N ARG A 2 6.11 13.62 -21.70
CA ARG A 2 5.52 13.90 -20.38
C ARG A 2 5.81 12.68 -19.51
N PRO A 3 6.34 12.80 -18.28
CA PRO A 3 6.43 11.66 -17.39
C PRO A 3 5.00 11.16 -17.21
N ARG A 4 4.74 9.92 -17.65
CA ARG A 4 3.50 9.23 -17.35
C ARG A 4 3.40 9.26 -15.83
N GLY A 5 2.30 9.83 -15.32
CA GLY A 5 2.05 9.92 -13.89
C GLY A 5 2.35 8.57 -13.26
N ASP A 6 3.40 8.55 -12.45
CA ASP A 6 3.71 7.45 -11.56
C ASP A 6 2.62 7.50 -10.50
N GLY A 7 1.47 6.92 -10.82
CA GLY A 7 0.35 6.87 -9.90
C GLY A 7 0.82 6.07 -8.70
N THR A 8 1.14 6.77 -7.61
CA THR A 8 1.62 6.14 -6.39
C THR A 8 0.53 5.19 -5.91
N VAL A 9 0.90 3.92 -5.81
CA VAL A 9 0.08 2.89 -5.19
C VAL A 9 0.50 2.83 -3.73
N ILE A 10 -0.44 3.10 -2.83
CA ILE A 10 -0.23 3.03 -1.39
C ILE A 10 -1.02 1.84 -0.90
N GLU A 11 -0.34 0.94 -0.20
CA GLU A 11 -1.00 -0.14 0.51
C GLU A 11 -1.06 0.22 2.01
N GLU A 12 -2.14 -0.12 2.70
CA GLU A 12 -2.31 0.12 4.13
C GLU A 12 -2.95 -1.08 4.80
N CYS A 13 -2.43 -1.49 5.94
CA CYS A 13 -3.07 -2.53 6.73
C CYS A 13 -4.38 -2.03 7.32
N ARG A 14 -5.48 -2.72 6.99
CA ARG A 14 -6.83 -2.39 7.46
C ARG A 14 -7.04 -2.63 8.95
N ARG A 15 -6.19 -3.44 9.58
CA ARG A 15 -6.30 -3.78 10.99
C ARG A 15 -5.59 -2.77 11.90
N CYS A 16 -4.41 -2.30 11.53
CA CYS A 16 -3.59 -1.43 12.38
C CYS A 16 -3.33 -0.04 11.78
N GLY A 17 -3.67 0.20 10.50
CA GLY A 17 -3.41 1.47 9.81
C GLY A 17 -1.96 1.66 9.38
N THR A 18 -1.13 0.61 9.41
CA THR A 18 0.27 0.71 8.97
C THR A 18 0.32 0.78 7.45
N THR A 19 0.94 1.84 6.92
CA THR A 19 1.25 1.94 5.50
C THR A 19 2.28 0.88 5.12
N LEU A 20 1.95 0.10 4.09
CA LEU A 20 2.77 -0.95 3.51
C LEU A 20 3.24 -0.50 2.14
N GLU A 21 4.49 -0.82 1.82
CA GLU A 21 4.95 -0.77 0.44
C GLU A 21 4.42 -2.00 -0.28
N SER A 22 4.01 -1.85 -1.55
CA SER A 22 3.31 -2.86 -2.37
C SER A 22 4.04 -4.20 -2.56
N THR A 23 5.21 -4.38 -1.97
CA THR A 23 6.03 -5.60 -1.97
C THR A 23 5.82 -6.48 -0.73
N LEU A 24 5.03 -6.06 0.26
CA LEU A 24 4.84 -6.79 1.51
C LEU A 24 3.64 -7.74 1.43
N ALA A 25 3.88 -9.05 1.58
CA ALA A 25 2.81 -10.05 1.58
C ALA A 25 1.93 -10.02 2.86
N HIS A 26 2.45 -9.45 3.95
CA HIS A 26 1.79 -9.37 5.26
C HIS A 26 2.25 -8.10 5.99
N CYS A 27 1.40 -7.56 6.86
CA CYS A 27 1.74 -6.40 7.66
C CYS A 27 2.79 -6.75 8.74
N PRO A 28 3.96 -6.08 8.78
CA PRO A 28 4.99 -6.34 9.79
C PRO A 28 4.60 -5.83 11.18
N ALA A 29 3.63 -4.92 11.30
CA ALA A 29 3.21 -4.36 12.58
C ALA A 29 2.23 -5.27 13.34
N CYS A 30 1.30 -5.92 12.64
CA CYS A 30 0.26 -6.76 13.27
C CYS A 30 0.23 -8.22 12.78
N GLY A 31 0.98 -8.56 11.74
CA GLY A 31 1.02 -9.90 11.15
C GLY A 31 -0.19 -10.25 10.27
N CYS A 32 -1.10 -9.32 10.00
CA CYS A 32 -2.29 -9.59 9.18
C CYS A 32 -2.03 -9.44 7.68
N ARG A 33 -2.81 -10.18 6.91
CA ARG A 33 -2.83 -10.14 5.44
C ARG A 33 -3.90 -9.20 4.87
N ASP A 34 -4.65 -8.53 5.75
CA ASP A 34 -5.74 -7.64 5.35
C ASP A 34 -5.18 -6.24 5.09
N THR A 35 -5.13 -5.89 3.80
CA THR A 35 -4.57 -4.63 3.30
C THR A 35 -5.56 -3.95 2.35
N ALA A 36 -5.55 -2.61 2.36
CA ALA A 36 -6.28 -1.78 1.40
C ALA A 36 -5.28 -1.08 0.50
N GLU A 37 -5.54 -1.19 -0.80
CA GLU A 37 -4.76 -0.52 -1.84
C GLU A 37 -5.49 0.76 -2.27
N TYR A 38 -4.77 1.87 -2.30
CA TYR A 38 -5.24 3.15 -2.80
C TYR A 38 -4.34 3.60 -3.94
N ARG A 39 -4.95 4.05 -5.03
CA ARG A 39 -4.24 4.61 -6.17
C ARG A 39 -4.47 6.11 -6.20
N ILE A 40 -3.41 6.89 -6.02
CA ILE A 40 -3.47 8.34 -6.21
C ILE A 40 -3.30 8.62 -7.70
N GLN A 41 -4.22 9.40 -8.29
CA GLN A 41 -4.21 9.84 -9.69
C GLN A 41 -3.83 11.31 -9.83
#